data_AF-A0A7C0XP11-F1
#
_entry.id   AF-A0A7C0XP11-F1
#
_cell.length_a   1.000
_cell.length_b   1.000
_cell.length_c   1.000
_cell.angle_alpha   90.00
_cell.angle_beta   90.00
_cell.angle_gamma   90.00
#
_symmetry.space_group_name_H-M   'P 1'
#
loop_
_entity.id
_entity.type
_entity.pdbx_description
1 polymer ?
#
loop_
_entity_poly.entity_id
_entity_poly.type
_entity_poly.pdbx_seq_one_letter_code
_entity_poly.pdbx_strand_id
1 'polypeptide(L)'
;MEKSLRPFVFINAATSADGKISTVERRQTRISGKEDFERVDSLRAGSDAIMVGVGTVLADDPSLTVKAGARRAARARAGKDANPLRVVVDSRARTPPNAEVLCKGEGRRIIAVSELANADGERVAELGKRAEVLVCG
;
A
#
# COMPACT_ATOMS: atom_id res chain seq x y z
N MET A 1 19.25 0.11 -26.18
CA MET A 1 19.05 0.67 -24.82
C MET A 1 18.29 -0.38 -24.03
N GLU A 2 18.95 -1.14 -23.17
CA GLU A 2 18.28 -2.16 -22.34
C GLU A 2 17.23 -1.48 -21.47
N LYS A 3 15.98 -1.94 -21.57
CA LYS A 3 14.94 -1.53 -20.62
C LYS A 3 15.38 -1.99 -19.24
N SER A 4 15.60 -1.04 -18.33
CA SER A 4 15.68 -1.34 -16.90
C SER A 4 14.46 -2.19 -16.52
N LEU A 5 14.68 -3.38 -15.97
CA LEU A 5 13.62 -4.32 -15.54
C LEU A 5 12.81 -3.81 -14.34
N ARG A 6 13.02 -2.56 -13.91
CA ARG A 6 12.36 -1.96 -12.75
C ARG A 6 11.09 -1.22 -13.18
N PRO A 7 9.98 -1.33 -12.42
CA PRO A 7 8.79 -0.55 -12.66
C PRO A 7 9.06 0.96 -12.65
N PHE A 8 8.24 1.73 -13.36
CA PHE A 8 8.19 3.18 -13.15
C PHE A 8 7.64 3.47 -11.74
N VAL A 9 8.35 4.29 -10.98
CA VAL A 9 7.99 4.64 -9.60
C VAL A 9 7.83 6.14 -9.47
N PHE A 10 6.73 6.55 -8.85
CA PHE A 10 6.49 7.92 -8.43
C PHE A 10 6.03 7.95 -6.97
N ILE A 11 6.31 9.05 -6.28
CA ILE A 11 5.87 9.28 -4.90
C ILE A 11 4.71 10.26 -4.93
N ASN A 12 3.66 9.98 -4.15
CA ASN A 12 2.56 10.90 -3.92
C ASN A 12 2.36 11.08 -2.41
N ALA A 13 2.49 12.31 -1.93
CA ALA A 13 2.26 12.69 -0.55
C ALA A 13 1.54 14.03 -0.48
N ALA A 14 0.80 14.25 0.62
CA ALA A 14 0.28 15.55 0.99
C ALA A 14 1.12 16.07 2.17
N THR A 15 1.56 17.32 2.09
CA THR A 15 2.41 17.95 3.11
C THR A 15 1.79 19.25 3.59
N SER A 16 1.98 19.58 4.86
CA SER A 16 1.81 20.95 5.35
C SER A 16 2.76 21.92 4.63
N ALA A 17 2.51 23.22 4.75
CA ALA A 17 3.34 24.25 4.14
C ALA A 17 4.81 24.21 4.62
N ASP A 18 5.05 23.75 5.85
CA ASP A 18 6.38 23.56 6.42
C ASP A 18 6.97 22.16 6.14
N GLY A 19 6.37 21.39 5.23
CA GLY A 19 6.91 20.14 4.70
C GLY A 19 6.68 18.90 5.55
N LYS A 20 5.68 18.89 6.44
CA LYS A 20 5.37 17.75 7.33
C LYS A 20 4.24 16.91 6.75
N ILE A 21 4.35 15.59 6.88
CA ILE A 21 3.33 14.62 6.46
C ILE A 21 2.46 14.12 7.62
N SER A 22 2.82 14.44 8.87
CA SER A 22 2.12 14.05 10.09
C SER A 22 2.43 15.00 11.24
N THR A 23 1.68 14.90 12.33
CA THR A 23 2.04 15.55 13.60
C THR A 23 3.21 14.84 14.29
N VAL A 24 3.77 15.46 15.34
CA VAL A 24 4.80 14.86 16.21
C VAL A 24 4.32 13.60 16.91
N GLU A 25 3.01 13.51 17.18
CA GLU A 25 2.35 12.34 17.76
C GLU A 25 2.03 11.25 16.73
N ARG A 26 2.42 11.45 15.45
CA ARG A 26 2.12 10.56 14.32
C ARG A 26 0.64 10.28 14.15
N ARG A 27 -0.21 11.29 14.39
CA ARG A 27 -1.64 11.19 14.10
C ARG A 27 -1.93 11.71 12.70
N GLN A 28 -2.85 11.03 12.03
CA GLN A 28 -3.38 11.48 10.76
C GLN A 28 -4.00 12.87 10.92
N THR A 29 -3.53 13.82 10.13
CA THR A 29 -4.08 15.18 10.08
C THR A 29 -4.59 15.45 8.68
N ARG A 30 -5.72 16.15 8.59
CA ARG A 30 -6.29 16.51 7.30
C ARG A 30 -5.46 17.64 6.67
N ILE A 31 -4.51 17.25 5.82
CA ILE A 31 -3.74 18.16 4.97
C ILE A 31 -4.51 18.45 3.66
N SER A 32 -5.16 17.44 3.12
CA SER A 32 -5.78 17.48 1.78
C SER A 32 -7.27 17.82 1.78
N GLY A 33 -7.69 18.46 0.68
CA GLY A 33 -9.09 18.72 0.32
C GLY A 33 -9.71 17.63 -0.56
N LYS A 34 -10.98 17.83 -0.95
CA LYS A 34 -11.74 16.89 -1.79
C LYS A 34 -11.06 16.62 -3.14
N GLU A 35 -10.60 17.68 -3.81
CA GLU A 35 -9.97 17.59 -5.12
C GLU A 35 -8.70 16.72 -5.09
N ASP A 36 -7.90 16.85 -4.04
CA ASP A 36 -6.71 16.03 -3.86
C ASP A 36 -7.07 14.56 -3.57
N PHE A 37 -8.12 14.29 -2.80
CA PHE A 37 -8.61 12.92 -2.62
C PHE A 37 -9.08 12.29 -3.93
N GLU A 38 -9.76 13.05 -4.79
CA GLU A 38 -10.15 12.58 -6.12
C GLU A 38 -8.93 12.32 -7.02
N ARG A 39 -7.92 13.19 -6.96
CA ARG A 39 -6.65 13.04 -7.68
C ARG A 39 -5.90 11.80 -7.23
N VAL A 40 -5.76 11.57 -5.92
CA VAL A 40 -5.11 10.37 -5.36
C VAL A 40 -5.88 9.11 -5.74
N ASP A 41 -7.21 9.13 -5.70
CA ASP A 41 -8.00 7.98 -6.12
C ASP A 41 -7.85 7.68 -7.63
N SER A 42 -7.68 8.71 -8.45
CA SER A 42 -7.32 8.57 -9.87
C SER A 42 -5.93 7.94 -10.05
N LEU A 43 -4.93 8.40 -9.31
CA LEU A 43 -3.58 7.82 -9.33
C LEU A 43 -3.60 6.34 -8.93
N ARG A 44 -4.32 5.99 -7.86
CA ARG A 44 -4.49 4.58 -7.44
C ARG A 44 -5.13 3.73 -8.53
N ALA A 45 -6.13 4.28 -9.21
CA ALA A 45 -6.81 3.59 -10.29
C ALA A 45 -5.93 3.40 -11.53
N GLY A 46 -5.03 4.34 -11.81
CA GLY A 46 -4.08 4.29 -12.92
C GLY A 46 -2.86 3.40 -12.67
N SER A 47 -2.45 3.20 -11.41
CA SER A 47 -1.29 2.40 -11.05
C SER A 47 -1.52 0.89 -11.12
N ASP A 48 -0.46 0.13 -11.39
CA ASP A 48 -0.49 -1.34 -11.30
C ASP A 48 -0.28 -1.82 -9.85
N ALA A 49 0.50 -1.07 -9.07
CA ALA A 49 0.75 -1.33 -7.65
C ALA A 49 0.78 -0.04 -6.81
N ILE A 50 0.46 -0.18 -5.52
CA ILE A 50 0.66 0.84 -4.48
C ILE A 50 1.58 0.24 -3.43
N MET A 51 2.62 0.99 -3.04
CA MET A 51 3.55 0.60 -1.99
C MET A 51 3.41 1.50 -0.77
N VAL A 52 3.50 0.92 0.42
CA VAL A 52 3.51 1.63 1.70
C VAL A 52 4.51 0.99 2.66
N GLY A 53 5.10 1.77 3.56
CA GLY A 53 5.90 1.24 4.66
C GLY A 53 5.03 0.79 5.83
N VAL A 54 5.49 -0.21 6.59
CA VAL A 54 4.76 -0.72 7.77
C VAL A 54 4.49 0.35 8.83
N GLY A 55 5.34 1.39 8.94
CA GLY A 55 5.10 2.50 9.87
C GLY A 55 3.78 3.22 9.62
N THR A 56 3.41 3.43 8.35
CA THR A 56 2.11 4.02 7.97
C THR A 56 0.97 3.03 8.20
N VAL A 57 1.18 1.73 7.98
CA VAL A 57 0.16 0.72 8.28
C VAL A 57 -0.18 0.70 9.77
N LEU A 58 0.84 0.76 10.63
CA LEU A 58 0.65 0.77 12.09
C LEU A 58 0.04 2.07 12.60
N ALA A 59 0.31 3.20 11.93
CA ALA A 59 -0.20 4.51 12.36
C ALA A 59 -1.63 4.80 11.85
N ASP A 60 -1.92 4.45 10.60
CA ASP A 60 -3.12 4.93 9.89
C ASP A 60 -4.07 3.80 9.43
N ASP A 61 -3.68 2.53 9.56
CA ASP A 61 -4.39 1.35 9.07
C ASP A 61 -5.11 1.52 7.70
N PRO A 62 -4.40 1.94 6.63
CA PRO A 62 -5.04 2.31 5.39
C PRO A 62 -5.41 1.08 4.55
N SER A 63 -6.64 1.02 4.04
CA SER A 63 -7.03 -0.03 3.07
C SER A 63 -6.33 0.03 1.70
N LEU A 64 -5.82 1.20 1.31
CA LEU A 64 -5.21 1.48 -0.02
C LEU A 64 -6.08 1.10 -1.23
N THR A 65 -7.39 0.96 -1.03
CA THR A 65 -8.35 0.66 -2.10
C THR A 65 -8.66 1.87 -2.97
N VAL A 66 -9.09 1.59 -4.21
CA VAL A 66 -9.74 2.57 -5.09
C VAL A 66 -11.16 2.80 -4.57
N LYS A 67 -11.49 4.05 -4.26
CA LYS A 67 -12.75 4.46 -3.63
C LYS A 67 -13.88 4.56 -4.65
N ALA A 68 -13.66 5.23 -5.78
CA ALA A 68 -14.71 5.40 -6.78
C ALA A 68 -15.08 4.07 -7.47
N GLY A 69 -16.35 3.68 -7.39
CA GLY A 69 -16.88 2.47 -8.05
C GLY A 69 -16.67 2.48 -9.57
N ALA A 70 -16.87 3.64 -10.20
CA ALA A 70 -16.63 3.81 -11.64
C ALA A 70 -15.17 3.53 -12.04
N ARG A 71 -14.20 3.91 -11.20
CA ARG A 71 -12.77 3.63 -11.43
C ARG A 71 -12.44 2.15 -11.26
N ARG A 72 -13.02 1.49 -10.25
CA ARG A 72 -12.91 0.03 -10.09
C ARG A 72 -13.49 -0.72 -11.30
N ALA A 73 -14.66 -0.33 -11.76
CA ALA A 73 -15.29 -0.91 -12.95
C ALA A 73 -14.46 -0.66 -14.23
N ALA A 74 -13.84 0.51 -14.36
CA ALA A 74 -12.93 0.79 -15.48
C ALA A 74 -11.69 -0.12 -15.48
N ARG A 75 -11.10 -0.38 -14.30
CA ARG A 75 -9.98 -1.34 -14.16
C ARG A 75 -10.40 -2.76 -14.56
N ALA A 76 -11.56 -3.20 -14.08
CA ALA A 76 -12.10 -4.52 -14.41
C ALA A 76 -12.32 -4.68 -15.93
N ARG A 77 -12.88 -3.66 -16.61
CA ARG A 77 -13.03 -3.64 -18.07
C ARG A 77 -11.69 -3.71 -18.82
N ALA A 78 -10.62 -3.22 -18.20
CA ALA A 78 -9.26 -3.30 -18.75
C ALA A 78 -8.53 -4.62 -18.36
N GLY A 79 -9.23 -5.60 -17.80
CA GLY A 79 -8.65 -6.89 -17.39
C GLY A 79 -7.76 -6.82 -16.15
N LYS A 80 -7.84 -5.74 -15.36
CA LYS A 80 -7.07 -5.55 -14.13
C LYS A 80 -7.93 -5.84 -12.90
N ASP A 81 -7.28 -6.22 -11.80
CA ASP A 81 -7.90 -6.27 -10.47
C ASP A 81 -8.57 -4.93 -10.12
N ALA A 82 -9.73 -4.98 -9.44
CA ALA A 82 -10.49 -3.80 -9.05
C ALA A 82 -9.67 -2.81 -8.19
N ASN A 83 -8.70 -3.30 -7.44
CA ASN A 83 -7.69 -2.50 -6.75
C ASN A 83 -6.29 -2.86 -7.30
N PRO A 84 -5.34 -1.91 -7.32
CA PRO A 84 -3.95 -2.23 -7.63
C PRO A 84 -3.35 -3.20 -6.62
N LEU A 85 -2.27 -3.87 -7.03
CA LEU A 85 -1.47 -4.70 -6.13
C LEU A 85 -1.01 -3.85 -4.95
N ARG A 86 -1.25 -4.32 -3.72
CA ARG A 86 -0.83 -3.61 -2.51
C ARG A 86 0.44 -4.23 -1.96
N VAL A 87 1.47 -3.43 -1.82
CA VAL A 87 2.79 -3.86 -1.33
C VAL A 87 3.08 -3.18 0.00
N VAL A 88 3.26 -3.96 1.05
CA VAL A 88 3.72 -3.45 2.35
C VAL A 88 5.20 -3.79 2.50
N VAL A 89 6.03 -2.78 2.76
CA VAL A 89 7.45 -2.97 3.07
C VAL A 89 7.62 -3.03 4.58
N ASP A 90 8.03 -4.20 5.07
CA ASP A 90 8.02 -4.54 6.49
C ASP A 90 9.14 -5.52 6.85
N SER A 91 10.33 -4.99 7.10
CA SER A 91 11.53 -5.82 7.35
C SER A 91 11.40 -6.85 8.47
N ARG A 92 10.47 -6.68 9.41
CA ARG A 92 10.30 -7.52 10.61
C ARG A 92 8.91 -8.15 10.75
N ALA A 93 8.15 -8.26 9.65
CA ALA A 93 6.80 -8.85 9.66
C ALA A 93 5.84 -8.27 10.73
N ARG A 94 5.95 -6.98 11.07
CA ARG A 94 5.13 -6.31 12.09
C ARG A 94 3.70 -6.00 11.66
N THR A 95 3.39 -6.09 10.36
CA THR A 95 2.08 -5.82 9.79
C THR A 95 1.01 -6.63 10.53
N PRO A 96 -0.05 -6.01 11.04
CA PRO A 96 -1.14 -6.76 11.69
C PRO A 96 -1.85 -7.66 10.68
N PRO A 97 -2.09 -8.95 10.99
CA PRO A 97 -2.83 -9.86 10.10
C PRO A 97 -4.25 -9.38 9.77
N ASN A 98 -4.83 -8.55 10.62
CA ASN A 98 -6.15 -7.96 10.44
C ASN A 98 -6.13 -6.55 9.81
N ALA A 99 -4.96 -6.02 9.42
CA ALA A 99 -4.85 -4.67 8.85
C ALA A 99 -5.75 -4.48 7.62
N GLU A 100 -6.32 -3.28 7.46
CA GLU A 100 -7.26 -2.98 6.38
C GLU A 100 -6.64 -3.21 5.00
N VAL A 101 -5.34 -2.97 4.85
CA VAL A 101 -4.60 -3.21 3.60
C VAL A 101 -4.66 -4.67 3.14
N LEU A 102 -4.78 -5.61 4.09
CA LEU A 102 -4.87 -7.05 3.84
C LEU A 102 -6.32 -7.52 3.73
N CYS A 103 -7.23 -6.92 4.52
CA CYS A 103 -8.59 -7.42 4.69
C CYS A 103 -9.65 -6.76 3.78
N LYS A 104 -9.47 -5.50 3.37
CA LYS A 104 -10.51 -4.76 2.64
C LYS A 104 -10.30 -4.78 1.14
N GLY A 105 -11.34 -5.14 0.40
CA GLY A 105 -11.37 -5.08 -1.07
C GLY A 105 -10.48 -6.13 -1.74
N GLU A 106 -10.91 -6.57 -2.91
CA GLU A 106 -10.22 -7.59 -3.73
C GLU A 106 -8.87 -7.10 -4.28
N GLY A 107 -8.12 -8.00 -4.89
CA GLY A 107 -6.82 -7.73 -5.52
C GLY A 107 -5.66 -8.26 -4.70
N ARG A 108 -4.54 -8.51 -5.38
CA ARG A 108 -3.34 -9.12 -4.79
C ARG A 108 -2.69 -8.26 -3.72
N ARG A 109 -2.00 -8.90 -2.78
CA ARG A 109 -1.23 -8.26 -1.71
C ARG A 109 0.12 -8.94 -1.57
N ILE A 110 1.16 -8.13 -1.41
CA ILE A 110 2.53 -8.57 -1.12
C ILE A 110 2.99 -7.92 0.17
N ILE A 111 3.69 -8.68 1.00
CA ILE A 111 4.46 -8.16 2.12
C ILE A 111 5.92 -8.48 1.87
N ALA A 112 6.73 -7.45 1.65
CA ALA A 112 8.17 -7.57 1.47
C ALA A 112 8.84 -7.49 2.85
N VAL A 113 9.41 -8.61 3.29
CA VAL A 113 10.13 -8.75 4.55
C VAL A 113 11.64 -8.91 4.30
N SER A 114 12.46 -8.74 5.34
CA SER A 114 13.89 -9.08 5.25
C SER A 114 14.16 -10.48 5.80
N GLU A 115 15.34 -11.04 5.56
CA GLU A 115 15.77 -12.31 6.18
C GLU A 115 15.63 -12.31 7.71
N LEU A 116 15.74 -11.15 8.36
CA LEU A 116 15.54 -11.01 9.82
C LEU A 116 14.15 -11.45 10.27
N ALA A 117 13.13 -11.35 9.41
CA ALA A 117 11.77 -11.78 9.74
C ALA A 117 11.63 -13.30 9.81
N ASN A 118 12.53 -14.08 9.19
CA ASN A 118 12.49 -15.54 9.24
C ASN A 118 12.72 -16.11 10.64
N ALA A 119 13.30 -15.32 11.55
CA ALA A 119 13.39 -15.70 12.97
C ALA A 119 12.02 -15.83 13.65
N ASP A 120 10.98 -15.19 13.08
CA ASP A 120 9.59 -15.25 13.53
C ASP A 120 8.70 -15.94 12.47
N GLY A 121 8.99 -17.23 12.25
CA GLY A 121 8.34 -18.04 11.22
C GLY A 121 6.82 -18.19 11.41
N GLU A 122 6.33 -18.13 12.65
CA GLU A 122 4.89 -18.17 12.94
C GLU A 122 4.19 -16.93 12.36
N ARG A 123 4.77 -15.75 12.59
CA ARG A 123 4.20 -14.48 12.10
C ARG A 123 4.24 -14.37 10.59
N VAL A 124 5.34 -14.80 9.95
CA VAL A 124 5.45 -14.90 8.49
C VAL A 124 4.38 -15.85 7.93
N ALA A 125 4.18 -17.00 8.55
CA ALA A 125 3.15 -17.96 8.14
C ALA A 125 1.74 -17.40 8.30
N GLU A 126 1.46 -16.64 9.37
CA GLU A 126 0.17 -15.99 9.56
C GLU A 126 -0.12 -14.95 8.48
N LEU A 127 0.87 -14.11 8.15
CA LEU A 127 0.77 -13.15 7.05
C LEU A 127 0.58 -13.83 5.69
N GLY A 128 1.23 -14.98 5.48
CA GLY A 128 1.11 -15.82 4.29
C GLY A 128 -0.33 -16.30 4.01
N LYS A 129 -1.21 -16.32 5.02
CA LYS A 129 -2.64 -16.65 4.85
C LYS A 129 -3.42 -15.58 4.07
N ARG A 130 -2.90 -14.35 3.99
CA ARG A 130 -3.61 -13.18 3.43
C ARG A 130 -2.85 -12.45 2.32
N ALA A 131 -1.54 -12.62 2.27
CA ALA A 131 -0.67 -11.99 1.29
C ALA A 131 0.45 -12.94 0.86
N GLU A 132 0.99 -12.71 -0.32
CA GLU A 132 2.26 -13.29 -0.73
C GLU A 132 3.38 -12.63 0.07
N VAL A 133 4.15 -13.42 0.83
CA VAL A 133 5.29 -12.91 1.60
C VAL A 133 6.57 -13.11 0.79
N LEU A 134 7.23 -12.00 0.45
CA LEU A 134 8.50 -12.01 -0.26
C LEU A 134 9.63 -11.70 0.71
N VAL A 135 10.57 -12.63 0.87
CA VAL A 135 11.80 -12.41 1.62
C VAL A 135 12.81 -11.75 0.69
N CYS A 136 13.31 -10.58 1.08
CA CYS A 136 14.18 -9.73 0.29
C CYS A 136 15.45 -9.38 1.05
N GLY A 137 16.59 -9.46 0.37
CA GLY A 137 17.88 -8.97 0.87
C GLY A 137 18.63 -10.02 1.63
#